data_AF-A0A925Z9Q7-F1
#
_entry.id   AF-A0A925Z9Q7-F1
#
_cell.length_a   1.000
_cell.length_b   1.000
_cell.length_c   1.000
_cell.angle_alpha   90.00
_cell.angle_beta   90.00
_cell.angle_gamma   90.00
#
_symmetry.space_group_name_H-M   'P 1'
#
loop_
_entity.id
_entity.type
_entity.pdbx_description
1 polymer ?
#
loop_
_entity_poly.entity_id
_entity_poly.type
_entity_poly.pdbx_seq_one_letter_code
_entity_poly.pdbx_strand_id
1 'polypeptide(L)'
;TYGYNVKAFRRADADGTVRNLIAVWRKVDALPRATTEAVIDINCSNFHFPRAAAVPSLRPRLTDMLDGRVYGLRTPGTLVLNDAVANRVQLRGIPAPDYPVLVSDQGIVQLQ
;
A
#
# COMPACT_ATOMS: atom_id res chain seq x y z
N THR A 1 -18.35 -13.16 -4.08
CA THR A 1 -18.63 -11.75 -4.51
C THR A 1 -17.46 -11.19 -5.28
N TYR A 2 -17.66 -10.70 -6.51
CA TYR A 2 -16.59 -10.07 -7.30
C TYR A 2 -16.20 -8.70 -6.73
N GLY A 3 -14.90 -8.41 -6.67
CA GLY A 3 -14.38 -7.11 -6.28
C GLY A 3 -13.07 -7.19 -5.51
N TYR A 4 -12.70 -6.07 -4.90
CA TYR A 4 -11.46 -5.91 -4.14
C TYR A 4 -11.76 -5.42 -2.73
N ASN A 5 -10.92 -5.83 -1.79
CA ASN A 5 -10.83 -5.24 -0.47
C ASN A 5 -9.68 -4.25 -0.49
N VAL A 6 -9.95 -3.03 -0.03
CA VAL A 6 -8.94 -2.01 0.22
C VAL A 6 -9.17 -1.52 1.64
N LYS A 7 -8.14 -1.60 2.48
CA LYS A 7 -8.20 -1.18 3.89
C LYS A 7 -7.01 -0.28 4.19
N ALA A 8 -7.29 0.89 4.72
CA ALA A 8 -6.27 1.83 5.17
C ALA A 8 -6.09 1.71 6.69
N PHE A 9 -4.85 1.72 7.16
CA PHE A 9 -4.51 1.65 8.57
C PHE A 9 -3.51 2.74 8.92
N ARG A 10 -3.64 3.24 10.15
CA ARG A 10 -2.72 4.18 10.78
C ARG A 10 -2.10 3.49 11.98
N ARG A 11 -0.77 3.58 12.09
CA ARG A 11 0.01 3.11 13.23
C ARG A 11 0.82 4.27 13.78
N ALA A 12 0.89 4.39 15.10
CA ALA A 12 1.91 5.19 15.75
C ALA A 12 2.94 4.24 16.35
N ASP A 13 4.22 4.50 16.10
CA ASP A 13 5.31 3.80 16.77
C ASP A 13 5.49 4.30 18.20
N ALA A 14 6.31 3.59 18.98
CA ALA A 14 6.58 3.93 20.38
C ALA A 14 7.20 5.33 20.55
N ASP A 15 7.91 5.82 19.53
CA ASP A 15 8.50 7.16 19.49
C ASP A 15 7.51 8.25 19.02
N GLY A 16 6.24 7.90 18.79
CA GLY A 16 5.21 8.81 18.28
C GLY A 16 5.22 8.97 16.76
N THR A 17 6.15 8.35 16.03
CA THR A 17 6.18 8.41 14.57
C THR A 17 4.92 7.76 14.00
N VAL A 18 4.12 8.54 13.28
CA VAL A 18 2.94 8.05 12.58
C VAL A 18 3.37 7.43 11.25
N ARG A 19 2.88 6.22 10.97
CA ARG A 19 3.05 5.53 9.70
C ARG A 19 1.74 4.95 9.23
N ASN A 20 1.52 5.07 7.93
CA ASN A 20 0.28 4.66 7.30
C ASN A 20 0.53 3.51 6.30
N LEU A 21 -0.45 2.61 6.17
CA LEU A 21 -0.42 1.53 5.19
C LEU A 21 -1.80 1.28 4.59
N ILE A 22 -1.81 0.78 3.36
CA ILE A 22 -2.99 0.30 2.64
C ILE A 22 -2.81 -1.19 2.36
N ALA A 23 -3.77 -2.01 2.76
CA ALA A 23 -3.83 -3.43 2.41
C ALA A 23 -4.83 -3.63 1.27
N VAL A 24 -4.46 -4.44 0.28
CA VAL A 24 -5.25 -4.72 -0.93
C VAL A 24 -5.28 -6.21 -1.21
N TRP A 25 -6.48 -6.75 -1.49
CA TRP A 25 -6.63 -8.12 -2.00
C TRP A 25 -7.97 -8.29 -2.72
N ARG A 26 -8.07 -9.29 -3.59
CA ARG A 26 -9.31 -9.67 -4.26
C ARG A 26 -10.28 -10.31 -3.27
N LYS A 27 -11.57 -10.02 -3.41
CA LYS A 27 -12.62 -10.80 -2.75
C LYS A 27 -12.68 -12.16 -3.45
N VAL A 28 -12.21 -13.19 -2.76
CA VAL A 28 -12.26 -14.57 -3.22
C VAL A 28 -13.18 -15.40 -2.34
N ASP A 29 -13.98 -16.25 -2.98
CA ASP A 29 -14.87 -17.18 -2.30
C ASP A 29 -14.21 -18.57 -2.11
N ALA A 30 -12.95 -18.73 -2.56
CA ALA A 30 -12.17 -19.96 -2.49
C ALA A 30 -10.71 -19.67 -2.08
N LEU A 31 -9.99 -20.70 -1.65
CA LEU A 31 -8.57 -20.59 -1.25
C LEU A 31 -7.71 -20.02 -2.38
N PRO A 32 -6.70 -19.18 -2.07
CA PRO A 32 -5.88 -18.51 -3.06
C PRO A 32 -5.21 -19.52 -4.00
N ARG A 33 -5.31 -19.26 -5.30
CA ARG A 33 -4.37 -19.82 -6.27
C ARG A 33 -3.47 -18.66 -6.68
N ALA A 34 -2.16 -18.90 -6.84
CA ALA A 34 -1.26 -17.89 -7.39
C ALA A 34 -1.63 -17.63 -8.87
N THR A 35 -2.69 -16.84 -9.07
CA THR A 35 -3.26 -16.49 -10.37
C THR A 35 -2.84 -15.09 -10.75
N THR A 36 -3.08 -14.75 -12.02
CA THR A 36 -2.80 -13.45 -12.60
C THR A 36 -3.31 -12.31 -11.71
N GLU A 37 -2.41 -11.38 -11.40
CA GLU A 37 -2.68 -10.22 -10.56
C GLU A 37 -3.55 -9.24 -11.33
N ALA A 38 -4.77 -9.02 -10.84
CA ALA A 38 -5.54 -7.87 -11.27
C ALA A 38 -4.85 -6.60 -10.73
N VAL A 39 -4.90 -5.51 -11.46
CA VAL A 39 -4.35 -4.22 -11.02
C VAL A 39 -5.48 -3.22 -10.83
N ILE A 40 -5.40 -2.43 -9.76
CA ILE A 40 -6.43 -1.43 -9.41
C ILE A 40 -5.81 -0.06 -9.11
N ASP A 41 -6.62 0.97 -9.32
CA ASP A 41 -6.30 2.34 -8.90
C ASP A 41 -7.02 2.64 -7.57
N ILE A 42 -6.32 3.32 -6.67
CA ILE A 42 -6.79 3.61 -5.31
C ILE A 42 -6.74 5.12 -5.10
N ASN A 43 -7.87 5.69 -4.72
CA ASN A 43 -7.97 7.09 -4.31
C ASN A 43 -8.53 7.13 -2.89
N CYS A 44 -7.75 7.63 -1.93
CA CYS A 44 -8.15 7.73 -0.54
C CYS A 44 -8.10 9.19 -0.07
N SER A 45 -9.21 9.62 0.54
CA SER A 45 -9.28 10.84 1.35
C SER A 45 -9.00 10.52 2.81
N ASN A 46 -8.64 11.54 3.59
CA ASN A 46 -8.27 11.44 5.00
C ASN A 46 -7.07 10.52 5.28
N PHE A 47 -6.21 10.30 4.27
CA PHE A 47 -5.05 9.44 4.35
C PHE A 47 -3.95 9.97 3.43
N HIS A 48 -2.72 10.00 3.92
CA HIS A 48 -1.51 10.19 3.13
C HIS A 48 -0.37 9.34 3.73
N PHE A 49 0.76 9.22 3.04
CA PHE A 49 1.97 8.58 3.55
C PHE A 49 2.88 9.65 4.21
N PRO A 50 2.79 9.89 5.54
CA PRO A 50 3.48 10.98 6.22
C PRO A 50 4.99 10.95 6.06
N ARG A 51 5.62 9.77 6.07
CA ARG A 51 7.08 9.70 5.91
C ARG A 51 7.50 10.08 4.50
N ALA A 52 6.73 9.67 3.50
CA ALA A 52 6.97 10.06 2.11
C ALA A 52 6.68 11.54 1.84
N ALA A 53 5.76 12.15 2.60
CA ALA A 53 5.50 13.59 2.53
C ALA A 53 6.61 14.40 3.20
N ALA A 54 7.14 13.94 4.34
CA ALA A 54 8.20 14.63 5.08
C ALA A 54 9.58 14.51 4.42
N VAL A 55 9.87 13.37 3.77
CA VAL A 55 11.18 13.10 3.15
C VAL A 55 10.97 12.57 1.73
N PRO A 56 11.22 13.38 0.69
CA PRO A 56 10.91 13.01 -0.71
C PRO A 56 11.63 11.76 -1.23
N SER A 57 12.80 11.42 -0.66
CA SER A 57 13.54 10.20 -1.00
C SER A 57 12.94 8.93 -0.39
N LEU A 58 12.11 9.06 0.67
CA LEU A 58 11.37 7.94 1.24
C LEU A 58 10.11 7.72 0.41
N ARG A 59 10.13 6.70 -0.45
CA ARG A 59 8.93 6.27 -1.18
C ARG A 59 8.24 5.13 -0.43
N PRO A 60 6.89 5.05 -0.41
CA PRO A 60 6.20 3.88 0.10
C PRO A 60 6.66 2.61 -0.60
N ARG A 61 6.48 1.46 0.05
CA ARG A 61 6.91 0.15 -0.44
C ARG A 61 5.71 -0.77 -0.62
N LEU A 62 5.79 -1.63 -1.64
CA LEU A 62 4.86 -2.74 -1.81
C LEU A 62 5.43 -3.96 -1.09
N THR A 63 4.63 -4.64 -0.28
CA THR A 63 4.99 -5.90 0.37
C THR A 63 3.99 -6.96 -0.07
N ASP A 64 4.52 -8.03 -0.63
CA ASP A 64 3.76 -9.23 -0.93
C ASP A 64 3.69 -10.09 0.35
N MET A 65 2.48 -10.36 0.85
CA MET A 65 2.32 -11.14 2.09
C MET A 65 2.28 -12.65 1.86
N LEU A 66 2.32 -13.13 0.60
CA LEU A 66 2.45 -14.54 0.30
C LEU A 66 3.88 -15.01 0.55
N ASP A 67 4.87 -14.27 0.06
CA ASP A 67 6.30 -14.61 0.17
C ASP A 67 7.11 -13.66 1.06
N GLY A 68 6.49 -12.59 1.57
CA GLY A 68 7.11 -11.60 2.45
C GLY A 68 8.05 -10.62 1.72
N ARG A 69 8.16 -10.69 0.40
CA ARG A 69 9.09 -9.85 -0.35
C ARG A 69 8.63 -8.41 -0.41
N VAL A 70 9.61 -7.52 -0.29
CA VAL A 70 9.41 -6.08 -0.34
C VAL A 70 9.96 -5.52 -1.64
N TYR A 71 9.09 -4.85 -2.37
CA TYR A 71 9.39 -4.19 -3.62
C TYR A 71 9.34 -2.67 -3.41
N GLY A 72 10.26 -1.95 -4.06
CA GLY A 72 9.99 -0.55 -4.34
C GLY A 72 8.70 -0.45 -5.15
N LEU A 73 7.99 0.67 -5.04
CA LEU A 73 7.04 1.06 -6.07
C LEU A 73 7.86 1.40 -7.33
N ARG A 74 8.28 0.35 -8.05
CA ARG A 74 9.32 0.41 -9.10
C ARG A 74 8.86 1.20 -10.32
N THR A 75 7.56 1.31 -10.54
CA THR A 75 7.00 2.00 -11.69
C THR A 75 6.80 3.47 -11.36
N PRO A 76 7.49 4.39 -12.08
CA PRO A 76 7.17 5.81 -12.01
C PRO A 76 5.68 6.03 -12.27
N GLY A 77 5.02 6.80 -11.40
CA GLY A 77 3.58 7.05 -11.51
C GLY A 77 2.69 6.06 -10.77
N THR A 78 3.21 5.05 -10.06
CA THR A 78 2.40 4.26 -9.12
C THR A 78 1.92 5.11 -7.95
N LEU A 79 2.77 5.96 -7.36
CA LEU A 79 2.32 7.01 -6.42
C LEU A 79 2.05 8.28 -7.22
N VAL A 80 0.80 8.48 -7.61
CA VAL A 80 0.36 9.61 -8.44
C VAL A 80 0.30 10.89 -7.60
N LEU A 81 -0.21 10.77 -6.37
CA LEU A 81 -0.40 11.90 -5.46
C LEU A 81 -0.15 11.44 -4.02
N ASN A 82 0.57 12.25 -3.25
CA ASN A 82 0.69 12.12 -1.80
C ASN A 82 0.67 13.52 -1.18
N ASP A 83 -0.51 13.98 -0.78
CA ASP A 83 -0.75 15.36 -0.36
C ASP A 83 -1.07 15.39 1.14
N ALA A 84 -0.10 15.85 1.93
CA ALA A 84 -0.23 15.92 3.38
C ALA A 84 -1.19 17.03 3.83
N VAL A 85 -1.30 18.12 3.07
CA VAL A 85 -2.16 19.27 3.42
C VAL A 85 -3.62 18.91 3.19
N ALA A 86 -3.95 18.35 2.03
CA ALA A 86 -5.30 17.88 1.73
C ALA A 86 -5.59 16.48 2.31
N ASN A 87 -4.62 15.86 2.97
CA ASN A 87 -4.67 14.52 3.55
C ASN A 87 -5.27 13.47 2.58
N ARG A 88 -4.68 13.37 1.38
CA ARG A 88 -5.14 12.47 0.31
C ARG A 88 -3.98 11.77 -0.38
N VAL A 89 -4.28 10.58 -0.90
CA VAL A 89 -3.32 9.78 -1.67
C VAL A 89 -3.99 9.17 -2.90
N GLN A 90 -3.25 9.11 -4.00
CA GLN A 90 -3.64 8.39 -5.20
C GLN A 90 -2.54 7.42 -5.61
N LEU A 91 -2.94 6.16 -5.74
CA LEU A 91 -2.12 5.06 -6.22
C LEU A 91 -2.67 4.52 -7.54
N ARG A 92 -1.80 4.18 -8.47
CA ARG A 92 -2.15 3.60 -9.77
C ARG A 92 -1.50 2.24 -9.96
N GLY A 93 -2.27 1.29 -10.48
CA GLY A 93 -1.77 -0.02 -10.86
C GLY A 93 -1.26 -0.84 -9.69
N ILE A 94 -1.97 -0.81 -8.55
CA ILE A 94 -1.65 -1.63 -7.38
C ILE A 94 -2.16 -3.05 -7.62
N PRO A 95 -1.31 -4.08 -7.46
CA PRO A 95 -1.75 -5.45 -7.61
C PRO A 95 -2.78 -5.81 -6.54
N ALA A 96 -3.77 -6.60 -6.93
CA ALA A 96 -4.82 -7.13 -6.08
C ALA A 96 -4.95 -8.64 -6.34
N PRO A 97 -4.00 -9.43 -5.81
CA PRO A 97 -4.05 -10.88 -5.89
C PRO A 97 -5.07 -11.46 -4.91
N ASP A 98 -5.17 -12.79 -4.86
CA ASP A 98 -6.08 -13.52 -3.96
C ASP A 98 -5.60 -13.53 -2.49
N TYR A 99 -4.49 -12.85 -2.19
CA TYR A 99 -3.89 -12.67 -0.87
C TYR A 99 -3.58 -11.17 -0.62
N PRO A 100 -3.37 -10.75 0.64
CA PRO A 100 -3.03 -9.36 0.95
C PRO A 100 -1.69 -8.93 0.37
N VAL A 101 -1.67 -7.77 -0.29
CA VAL A 101 -0.46 -6.98 -0.50
C VAL A 101 -0.58 -5.67 0.26
N LEU A 102 0.55 -5.14 0.73
CA LEU A 102 0.59 -3.91 1.52
C LEU A 102 1.34 -2.81 0.77
N VAL A 103 0.76 -1.62 0.67
CA VAL A 103 1.47 -0.39 0.32
C VAL A 103 1.69 0.40 1.60
N SER A 104 2.94 0.54 2.05
CA SER A 104 3.24 1.05 3.39
C SER A 104 4.30 2.15 3.38
N ASP A 105 4.21 3.08 4.34
CA ASP A 105 5.31 3.97 4.68
C ASP A 105 6.58 3.18 4.98
N GLN A 106 7.74 3.74 4.61
CA GLN A 106 9.00 3.09 4.89
C GLN A 106 9.20 2.83 6.38
N GLY A 107 9.71 1.65 6.67
CA GLY A 107 10.02 1.12 8.00
C GLY A 107 8.81 0.64 8.82
N ILE A 108 7.61 0.56 8.24
CA ILE A 108 6.61 -0.42 8.70
C ILE A 108 7.12 -1.83 8.36
N VAL A 109 7.64 -2.00 7.14
CA VAL A 109 8.28 -3.23 6.67
C VAL A 109 9.77 -2.92 6.48
N GLN A 110 10.62 -3.72 7.12
CA GLN A 110 12.08 -3.62 7.03
C GLN A 110 12.59 -4.75 6.14
N LEU A 111 13.54 -4.45 5.26
CA LEU A 111 14.32 -5.49 4.59
C LEU A 111 15.18 -6.16 5.66
N GLN A 112 15.06 -7.48 5.80
CA GLN A 112 16.08 -8.26 6.49
C GLN A 112 17.35 -8.30 5.65
#